data_AF-A0AAD7WZZ3-F1
#
_entry.id   AF-A0AAD7WZZ3-F1
#
_cell.length_a   1.000
_cell.length_b   1.000
_cell.length_c   1.000
_cell.angle_alpha   90.00
_cell.angle_beta   90.00
_cell.angle_gamma   90.00
#
_symmetry.space_group_name_H-M   'P 1'
#
loop_
_entity.id
_entity.type
_entity.pdbx_description
1 polymer ?
#
loop_
_entity_poly.entity_id
_entity_poly.type
_entity_poly.pdbx_seq_one_letter_code
_entity_poly.pdbx_strand_id
1 'polypeptide(L)'
;MVGFSEAELERNVTESDPEVKDGIETSWVENQVWRMELYLSFGILALGVLSLLAVTSLPSVGNSLNWREFSFVQSRLGYTALAIATLHTVTFGWDRAFDPLSYPYYLPPSFILELVLPCTVLLGRLGLALPCVARRLAEIRRGWESGRQVHFQLPREATNGGAPEDISNV
;
A
#
# COMPACT_ATOMS: atom_id res chain seq x y z
N MET A 1 43.00 -53.83 6.35
CA MET A 1 42.38 -53.23 5.15
C MET A 1 41.12 -52.43 5.46
N VAL A 2 40.36 -52.76 6.53
CA VAL A 2 39.12 -52.04 6.92
C VAL A 2 39.39 -50.60 7.39
N GLY A 3 40.41 -50.35 8.21
CA GLY A 3 40.70 -49.01 8.73
C GLY A 3 41.19 -47.97 7.71
N PHE A 4 41.64 -48.40 6.52
CA PHE A 4 42.02 -47.48 5.45
C PHE A 4 40.79 -46.88 4.75
N SER A 5 39.68 -47.64 4.70
CA SER A 5 38.44 -47.18 4.08
C SER A 5 37.68 -46.18 4.95
N GLU A 6 37.74 -46.31 6.29
CA GLU A 6 37.10 -45.35 7.19
C GLU A 6 37.84 -44.00 7.22
N ALA A 7 39.17 -44.02 7.23
CA ALA A 7 39.97 -42.79 7.19
C ALA A 7 39.81 -42.03 5.86
N GLU A 8 39.59 -42.74 4.75
CA GLU A 8 39.27 -42.10 3.47
C GLU A 8 37.86 -41.51 3.50
N LEU A 9 36.87 -42.22 4.04
CA LEU A 9 35.49 -41.75 4.19
C LEU A 9 35.40 -40.48 5.06
N GLU A 10 36.08 -40.44 6.21
CA GLU A 10 36.11 -39.27 7.09
C GLU A 10 36.77 -38.06 6.43
N ARG A 11 37.85 -38.26 5.65
CA ARG A 11 38.47 -37.18 4.88
C ARG A 11 37.57 -36.65 3.78
N ASN A 12 36.84 -37.53 3.09
CA ASN A 12 35.96 -37.12 1.99
C ASN A 12 34.73 -36.36 2.50
N VAL A 13 34.16 -36.79 3.64
CA VAL A 13 33.04 -36.10 4.31
C VAL A 13 33.46 -34.72 4.82
N THR A 14 34.64 -34.61 5.44
CA THR A 14 35.15 -33.30 5.91
C THR A 14 35.59 -32.38 4.78
N GLU A 15 35.88 -32.90 3.58
CA GLU A 15 36.21 -32.10 2.41
C GLU A 15 34.98 -31.55 1.67
N SER A 16 33.85 -32.26 1.72
CA SER A 16 32.58 -31.81 1.14
C SER A 16 31.87 -30.71 1.93
N ASP A 17 32.18 -30.54 3.22
CA ASP A 17 31.52 -29.57 4.10
C ASP A 17 32.48 -28.43 4.50
N PRO A 18 32.49 -27.29 3.77
CA PRO A 18 33.35 -26.15 4.09
C PRO A 18 33.07 -25.55 5.48
N GLU A 19 31.87 -25.76 6.03
CA GLU A 19 31.48 -25.32 7.38
C GLU A 19 32.25 -26.03 8.50
N VAL A 20 32.63 -27.31 8.30
CA VAL A 20 33.27 -28.11 9.34
C VAL A 20 34.77 -27.81 9.45
N LYS A 21 35.41 -27.42 8.33
CA LYS A 21 36.85 -27.17 8.27
C LYS A 21 37.30 -25.90 9.00
N ASP A 22 36.42 -24.92 9.15
CA ASP A 22 36.80 -23.60 9.68
C ASP A 22 36.43 -23.41 11.16
N GLY A 23 35.88 -24.43 11.82
CA GLY A 23 35.38 -24.27 13.21
C GLY A 23 34.38 -23.13 13.35
N ILE A 24 33.76 -22.72 12.22
CA ILE A 24 32.67 -21.75 12.20
C ILE A 24 31.46 -22.51 12.71
N GLU A 25 31.32 -22.52 14.04
CA GLU A 25 30.00 -22.61 14.66
C GLU A 25 29.11 -21.67 13.84
N THR A 26 28.13 -22.22 13.11
CA THR A 26 27.17 -21.50 12.27
C THR A 26 26.89 -20.14 12.88
N SER A 27 27.58 -19.10 12.40
CA SER A 27 27.68 -17.87 13.16
C SER A 27 26.27 -17.33 13.26
N TRP A 28 25.72 -17.29 14.48
CA TRP A 28 24.37 -16.82 14.72
C TRP A 28 24.32 -15.34 14.37
N VAL A 29 24.06 -15.03 13.11
CA VAL A 29 23.90 -13.65 12.64
C VAL A 29 22.46 -13.28 12.90
N GLU A 30 22.19 -12.75 14.10
CA GLU A 30 20.85 -12.30 14.53
C GLU A 30 20.13 -11.51 13.44
N ASN A 31 20.84 -10.61 12.75
CA ASN A 31 20.29 -9.80 11.66
C ASN A 31 19.70 -10.63 10.51
N GLN A 32 20.32 -11.76 10.15
CA GLN A 32 19.85 -12.62 9.06
C GLN A 32 18.65 -13.47 9.48
N VAL A 33 18.63 -13.91 10.74
CA VAL A 33 17.49 -14.64 11.33
C VAL A 33 16.27 -13.72 11.40
N TRP A 34 16.42 -12.53 12.00
CA TRP A 34 15.36 -11.52 12.07
C TRP A 34 14.87 -11.12 10.67
N ARG A 35 15.77 -10.99 9.70
CA ARG A 35 15.40 -10.70 8.31
C ARG A 35 14.53 -11.80 7.70
N MET A 36 14.90 -13.07 7.87
CA MET A 36 14.12 -14.20 7.35
C MET A 36 12.75 -14.28 8.03
N GLU A 37 12.69 -14.13 9.34
CA GLU A 37 11.44 -14.20 10.12
C GLU A 37 10.47 -13.06 9.77
N LEU A 38 10.98 -11.83 9.65
CA LEU A 38 10.18 -10.67 9.23
C LEU A 38 9.71 -10.81 7.78
N TYR A 39 10.59 -11.24 6.88
CA TYR A 39 10.25 -11.50 5.49
C TYR A 39 9.11 -12.51 5.38
N LEU A 40 9.21 -13.64 6.07
CA LEU A 40 8.19 -14.69 6.07
C LEU A 40 6.87 -14.19 6.66
N SER A 41 6.94 -13.47 7.78
CA SER A 41 5.78 -12.93 8.49
C SER A 41 5.01 -11.92 7.63
N PHE A 42 5.68 -10.97 6.97
CA PHE A 42 5.03 -10.03 6.06
C PHE A 42 4.42 -10.71 4.83
N GLY A 43 5.06 -11.76 4.31
CA GLY A 43 4.51 -12.54 3.21
C GLY A 43 3.19 -13.21 3.60
N ILE A 44 3.16 -13.89 4.74
CA ILE A 44 1.94 -14.56 5.25
C ILE A 44 0.83 -13.54 5.53
N LEU A 45 1.16 -12.41 6.15
CA LEU A 45 0.20 -11.34 6.41
C LEU A 45 -0.35 -10.75 5.11
N ALA A 46 0.49 -10.48 4.12
CA ALA A 46 0.06 -9.96 2.81
C ALA A 46 -0.90 -10.93 2.12
N LEU A 47 -0.55 -12.21 2.06
CA LEU A 47 -1.41 -13.25 1.49
C LEU A 47 -2.72 -13.40 2.25
N GLY A 48 -2.69 -13.33 3.59
CA GLY A 48 -3.89 -13.38 4.42
C GLY A 48 -4.86 -12.24 4.13
N VAL A 49 -4.34 -11.00 4.03
CA VAL A 49 -5.17 -9.84 3.71
C VAL A 49 -5.66 -9.90 2.26
N LEU A 50 -4.82 -10.29 1.29
CA LEU A 50 -5.23 -10.48 -0.11
C LEU A 50 -6.31 -11.56 -0.27
N SER A 51 -6.20 -12.65 0.50
CA SER A 51 -7.21 -13.72 0.54
C SER A 51 -8.55 -13.20 1.08
N LEU A 52 -8.53 -12.43 2.16
CA LEU A 52 -9.72 -11.78 2.71
C LEU A 52 -10.36 -10.83 1.67
N LEU A 53 -9.54 -10.05 0.95
CA LEU A 53 -10.01 -9.21 -0.16
C LEU A 53 -10.68 -10.05 -1.24
N ALA A 54 -10.05 -11.14 -1.68
CA ALA A 54 -10.58 -12.01 -2.71
C ALA A 54 -11.95 -12.57 -2.32
N VAL A 55 -12.12 -13.04 -1.08
CA VAL A 55 -13.41 -13.51 -0.57
C VAL A 55 -14.45 -12.39 -0.55
N THR A 56 -14.08 -11.19 -0.08
CA THR A 56 -14.99 -10.04 -0.02
C THR A 56 -15.36 -9.48 -1.40
N SER A 57 -14.58 -9.79 -2.45
CA SER A 57 -14.85 -9.38 -3.83
C SER A 57 -16.01 -10.16 -4.46
N LEU A 58 -16.42 -11.27 -3.86
CA LEU A 58 -17.55 -12.05 -4.34
C LEU A 58 -18.85 -11.27 -4.09
N PRO A 59 -19.72 -11.12 -5.10
CA PRO A 59 -20.98 -10.39 -4.96
C PRO A 59 -21.89 -11.02 -3.89
N SER A 60 -21.76 -12.32 -3.62
CA SER A 60 -22.47 -13.04 -2.55
C SER A 60 -22.18 -12.49 -1.16
N VAL A 61 -20.90 -12.18 -0.86
CA VAL A 61 -20.48 -11.61 0.44
C VAL A 61 -20.72 -10.10 0.46
N GLY A 62 -20.45 -9.42 -0.66
CA GLY A 62 -20.69 -7.98 -0.81
C GLY A 62 -22.16 -7.59 -0.67
N ASN A 63 -23.10 -8.44 -1.12
CA ASN A 63 -24.55 -8.18 -1.04
C ASN A 63 -25.12 -8.41 0.37
N SER A 64 -24.37 -9.08 1.26
CA SER A 64 -24.72 -9.22 2.67
C SER A 64 -24.18 -8.06 3.54
N LEU A 65 -23.27 -7.25 3.00
CA LEU A 65 -22.62 -6.14 3.70
C LEU A 65 -23.22 -4.82 3.24
N ASN A 66 -23.31 -3.85 4.14
CA ASN A 66 -23.77 -2.52 3.77
C ASN A 66 -22.74 -1.86 2.84
N TRP A 67 -23.15 -1.06 1.84
CA TRP A 67 -22.24 -0.47 0.84
C TRP A 67 -21.06 0.31 1.48
N ARG A 68 -21.28 0.85 2.69
CA ARG A 68 -20.27 1.54 3.50
C ARG A 68 -19.21 0.60 4.09
N GLU A 69 -19.61 -0.62 4.48
CA GLU A 69 -18.71 -1.66 5.00
C GLU A 69 -17.90 -2.28 3.88
N PHE A 70 -18.54 -2.53 2.73
CA PHE A 70 -17.86 -3.00 1.53
C PHE A 70 -16.79 -2.01 1.04
N SER A 71 -17.14 -0.71 0.97
CA SER A 71 -16.18 0.34 0.60
C SER A 71 -15.03 0.48 1.61
N PHE A 72 -15.29 0.24 2.90
CA PHE A 72 -14.27 0.25 3.94
C PHE A 72 -13.31 -0.93 3.82
N VAL A 73 -13.83 -2.14 3.64
CA VAL A 73 -13.06 -3.38 3.44
C VAL A 73 -12.18 -3.22 2.21
N GLN A 74 -12.77 -2.90 1.06
CA GLN A 74 -12.03 -2.87 -0.19
C GLN A 74 -11.01 -1.72 -0.27
N SER A 75 -11.32 -0.55 0.30
CA SER A 75 -10.37 0.56 0.33
C SER A 75 -9.29 0.35 1.39
N ARG A 76 -9.66 0.15 2.66
CA ARG A 76 -8.67 0.09 3.75
C ARG A 76 -7.86 -1.19 3.72
N LEU A 77 -8.50 -2.35 3.53
CA LEU A 77 -7.76 -3.61 3.48
C LEU A 77 -6.89 -3.70 2.22
N GLY A 78 -7.33 -3.12 1.10
CA GLY A 78 -6.51 -3.03 -0.11
C GLY A 78 -5.24 -2.20 0.08
N TYR A 79 -5.35 -1.03 0.72
CA TYR A 79 -4.15 -0.24 1.05
C TYR A 79 -3.25 -0.93 2.07
N THR A 80 -3.81 -1.60 3.08
CA THR A 80 -2.97 -2.36 4.04
C THR A 80 -2.30 -3.56 3.38
N ALA A 81 -2.97 -4.27 2.47
CA ALA A 81 -2.36 -5.36 1.69
C ALA A 81 -1.18 -4.85 0.87
N LEU A 82 -1.37 -3.72 0.17
CA LEU A 82 -0.31 -3.07 -0.60
C LEU A 82 0.85 -2.62 0.29
N ALA A 83 0.57 -2.06 1.47
CA ALA A 83 1.60 -1.63 2.42
C ALA A 83 2.42 -2.81 2.96
N ILE A 84 1.77 -3.91 3.35
CA ILE A 84 2.45 -5.11 3.86
C ILE A 84 3.25 -5.79 2.74
N ALA A 85 2.71 -5.86 1.51
CA ALA A 85 3.44 -6.38 0.36
C ALA A 85 4.67 -5.52 0.01
N THR A 86 4.54 -4.19 0.09
CA THR A 86 5.68 -3.27 -0.08
C THR A 86 6.71 -3.46 1.02
N LEU A 87 6.27 -3.68 2.26
CA LEU A 87 7.17 -3.94 3.38
C LEU A 87 7.91 -5.27 3.19
N HIS A 88 7.22 -6.32 2.74
CA HIS A 88 7.79 -7.65 2.42
C HIS A 88 8.88 -7.57 1.34
N THR A 89 8.65 -6.79 0.29
CA THR A 89 9.65 -6.56 -0.76
C THR A 89 10.80 -5.71 -0.23
N VAL A 90 10.53 -4.63 0.52
CA VAL A 90 11.58 -3.78 1.13
C VAL A 90 12.47 -4.57 2.08
N THR A 91 11.94 -5.45 2.95
CA THR A 91 12.79 -6.30 3.82
C THR A 91 13.65 -7.28 3.02
N PHE A 92 13.19 -7.73 1.86
CA PHE A 92 14.02 -8.51 0.96
C PHE A 92 15.15 -7.66 0.35
N GLY A 93 14.84 -6.44 -0.08
CA GLY A 93 15.75 -5.57 -0.81
C GLY A 93 16.65 -4.65 0.02
N TRP A 94 16.46 -4.52 1.34
CA TRP A 94 17.12 -3.48 2.15
C TRP A 94 18.65 -3.45 2.00
N ASP A 95 19.35 -4.59 2.08
CA ASP A 95 20.81 -4.63 1.85
C ASP A 95 21.21 -4.26 0.42
N ARG A 96 20.42 -4.67 -0.57
CA ARG A 96 20.75 -4.51 -2.00
C ARG A 96 20.34 -3.14 -2.55
N ALA A 97 19.40 -2.46 -1.87
CA ALA A 97 18.91 -1.13 -2.26
C ALA A 97 19.87 0.00 -1.87
N PHE A 98 20.65 -0.19 -0.80
CA PHE A 98 21.59 0.82 -0.29
C PHE A 98 23.06 0.57 -0.63
N ASP A 99 23.39 -0.55 -1.28
CA ASP A 99 24.77 -0.88 -1.64
C ASP A 99 25.07 -0.52 -3.11
N PRO A 100 25.74 0.63 -3.37
CA PRO A 100 26.07 1.07 -4.73
C PRO A 100 27.06 0.13 -5.45
N LEU A 101 27.68 -0.83 -4.75
CA LEU A 101 28.63 -1.79 -5.31
C LEU A 101 27.95 -3.04 -5.92
N SER A 102 26.66 -3.26 -5.69
CA SER A 102 25.87 -4.36 -6.30
C SER A 102 25.38 -4.07 -7.73
N TYR A 103 25.84 -2.99 -8.37
CA TYR A 103 25.46 -2.61 -9.73
C TYR A 103 26.61 -2.84 -10.73
N PRO A 104 26.94 -4.08 -11.11
CA PRO A 104 28.05 -4.33 -12.03
C PRO A 104 27.83 -3.77 -13.45
N TYR A 105 26.63 -3.29 -13.84
CA TYR A 105 26.36 -2.80 -15.21
C TYR A 105 25.26 -1.72 -15.33
N TYR A 106 24.98 -0.92 -14.29
CA TYR A 106 23.90 0.10 -14.33
C TYR A 106 22.46 -0.43 -14.62
N LEU A 107 22.25 -1.74 -14.71
CA LEU A 107 20.91 -2.31 -14.84
C LEU A 107 20.20 -2.22 -13.48
N PRO A 108 19.11 -1.44 -13.34
CA PRO A 108 18.32 -1.45 -12.12
C PRO A 108 17.76 -2.85 -11.95
N PRO A 109 17.98 -3.51 -10.79
CA PRO A 109 17.34 -4.77 -10.46
C PRO A 109 15.83 -4.64 -10.69
N SER A 110 15.20 -5.65 -11.32
CA SER A 110 13.76 -5.66 -11.62
C SER A 110 12.90 -5.33 -10.39
N PHE A 111 13.38 -5.70 -9.20
CA PHE A 111 12.84 -5.34 -7.91
C PHE A 111 12.57 -3.82 -7.72
N ILE A 112 13.49 -2.95 -8.14
CA ILE A 112 13.33 -1.49 -7.99
C ILE A 112 12.21 -0.97 -8.88
N LEU A 113 12.10 -1.50 -10.10
CA LEU A 113 11.04 -1.13 -11.04
C LEU A 113 9.67 -1.53 -10.52
N GLU A 114 9.57 -2.72 -9.93
CA GLU A 114 8.33 -3.20 -9.30
C GLU A 114 7.99 -2.43 -8.03
N LEU A 115 8.98 -1.92 -7.27
CA LEU A 115 8.76 -1.19 -6.02
C LEU A 115 8.37 0.29 -6.24
N VAL A 116 8.79 0.91 -7.34
CA VAL A 116 8.45 2.32 -7.64
C VAL A 116 6.94 2.53 -7.74
N LEU A 117 6.23 1.60 -8.36
CA LEU A 117 4.78 1.69 -8.56
C LEU A 117 3.98 1.66 -7.23
N PRO A 118 4.12 0.66 -6.34
CA PRO A 118 3.43 0.65 -5.06
C PRO A 118 3.89 1.80 -4.15
N CYS A 119 5.17 2.20 -4.18
CA CYS A 119 5.66 3.35 -3.42
C CYS A 119 5.01 4.66 -3.87
N THR A 120 4.91 4.92 -5.18
CA THR A 120 4.24 6.13 -5.69
C THR A 120 2.75 6.15 -5.35
N VAL A 121 2.07 5.00 -5.41
CA VAL A 121 0.66 4.87 -5.00
C VAL A 121 0.48 5.16 -3.51
N LEU A 122 1.33 4.60 -2.64
CA LEU A 122 1.31 4.85 -1.19
C LEU A 122 1.60 6.32 -0.85
N LEU A 123 2.62 6.90 -1.48
CA LEU A 123 2.99 8.31 -1.28
C LEU A 123 1.89 9.26 -1.77
N GLY A 124 1.33 9.02 -2.95
CA GLY A 124 0.20 9.78 -3.47
C GLY A 124 -1.01 9.69 -2.53
N ARG A 125 -1.29 8.50 -1.98
CA ARG A 125 -2.37 8.29 -1.02
C ARG A 125 -2.14 9.00 0.31
N LEU A 126 -0.91 8.95 0.85
CA LEU A 126 -0.49 9.68 2.04
C LEU A 126 -0.60 11.20 1.83
N GLY A 127 -0.16 11.69 0.66
CA GLY A 127 -0.29 13.08 0.26
C GLY A 127 -1.76 13.55 0.22
N LEU A 128 -2.64 12.72 -0.33
CA LEU A 128 -4.09 12.97 -0.35
C LEU A 128 -4.76 12.81 1.03
N ALA A 129 -4.15 12.07 1.96
CA ALA A 129 -4.63 11.88 3.33
C ALA A 129 -4.21 13.03 4.27
N LEU A 130 -3.20 13.84 3.89
CA LEU A 130 -2.82 15.03 4.65
C LEU A 130 -4.04 15.97 4.77
N PRO A 131 -4.31 16.51 5.98
CA PRO A 131 -5.52 17.28 6.26
C PRO A 131 -5.69 18.51 5.35
N CYS A 132 -4.59 19.02 4.80
CA CYS A 132 -4.58 20.15 3.87
C CYS A 132 -5.21 19.80 2.51
N VAL A 133 -4.86 18.65 1.95
CA VAL A 133 -5.34 18.19 0.63
C VAL A 133 -6.71 17.53 0.78
N ALA A 134 -6.92 16.76 1.85
CA ALA A 134 -8.20 16.14 2.15
C ALA A 134 -9.32 17.17 2.33
N ARG A 135 -9.03 18.33 2.95
CA ARG A 135 -9.99 19.44 3.09
C ARG A 135 -10.32 20.06 1.73
N ARG A 136 -9.32 20.32 0.90
CA ARG A 136 -9.52 20.85 -0.47
C ARG A 136 -10.29 19.88 -1.36
N LEU A 137 -10.04 18.59 -1.23
CA LEU A 137 -10.77 17.56 -1.97
C LEU A 137 -12.22 17.43 -1.46
N ALA A 138 -12.44 17.52 -0.15
CA ALA A 138 -13.79 17.54 0.44
C ALA A 138 -14.58 18.78 0.04
N GLU A 139 -13.92 19.93 -0.08
CA GLU A 139 -14.49 21.17 -0.60
C GLU A 139 -14.92 21.01 -2.06
N ILE A 140 -14.06 20.49 -2.94
CA ILE A 140 -14.40 20.21 -4.35
C ILE A 140 -15.57 19.21 -4.44
N ARG A 141 -15.57 18.15 -3.63
CA ARG A 141 -16.62 17.13 -3.63
C ARG A 141 -17.96 17.60 -3.05
N ARG A 142 -17.95 18.66 -2.24
CA ARG A 142 -19.16 19.35 -1.73
C ARG A 142 -19.69 20.42 -2.71
N GLY A 143 -19.10 20.52 -3.90
CA GLY A 143 -19.50 21.50 -4.89
C GLY A 143 -18.93 22.88 -4.58
N TRP A 144 -17.62 22.99 -4.32
CA TRP A 144 -16.96 24.30 -4.21
C TRP A 144 -17.10 25.05 -5.54
N GLU A 145 -18.07 25.93 -5.60
CA GLU A 145 -18.28 26.87 -6.69
C GLU A 145 -17.52 28.15 -6.34
N SER A 146 -16.29 28.29 -6.85
CA SER A 146 -15.49 29.48 -6.65
C SER A 146 -16.16 30.66 -7.37
N GLY A 147 -16.94 31.42 -6.62
CA GLY A 147 -17.18 32.83 -6.89
C GLY A 147 -17.86 33.20 -8.21
N ARG A 148 -18.69 32.32 -8.80
CA ARG A 148 -19.64 32.79 -9.81
C ARG A 148 -21.04 32.73 -9.22
N GLN A 149 -21.40 33.83 -8.56
CA GLN A 149 -22.79 34.17 -8.35
C GLN A 149 -23.43 34.24 -9.73
N VAL A 150 -24.05 33.15 -10.17
CA VAL A 150 -25.02 33.21 -11.25
C VAL A 150 -26.20 33.95 -10.62
N HIS A 151 -26.11 35.28 -10.65
CA HIS A 151 -27.20 36.18 -10.32
C HIS A 151 -28.26 35.95 -11.39
N PHE A 152 -29.15 34.99 -11.13
CA PHE A 152 -30.38 34.82 -11.89
C PHE A 152 -31.25 36.03 -11.60
N GLN A 153 -31.02 37.07 -12.39
CA GLN A 153 -31.79 38.31 -12.36
C GLN A 153 -33.16 37.98 -12.97
N LEU A 154 -34.10 37.56 -12.12
CA LEU A 154 -35.51 37.50 -12.51
C LEU A 154 -35.93 38.93 -12.92
N PRO A 155 -36.61 39.11 -14.07
CA PRO A 155 -37.11 40.42 -14.46
C PRO A 155 -38.02 40.95 -13.36
N ARG A 156 -37.56 42.05 -12.74
CA ARG A 156 -38.34 42.86 -11.81
C ARG A 156 -39.60 43.30 -12.55
N GLU A 157 -40.71 42.66 -12.22
CA GLU A 157 -42.04 43.09 -12.63
C GLU A 157 -42.16 44.57 -12.24
N ALA A 158 -42.40 45.40 -13.26
CA ALA A 158 -42.39 46.85 -13.15
C ALA A 158 -43.57 47.30 -12.28
N THR A 159 -43.37 47.35 -10.97
CA THR A 159 -44.26 48.09 -10.07
C THR A 159 -43.97 49.59 -10.26
N ASN A 160 -44.67 50.20 -11.21
CA ASN A 160 -44.87 51.65 -11.23
C ASN A 160 -46.10 52.01 -12.08
N GLY A 161 -47.21 52.26 -11.41
CA GLY A 161 -48.45 52.74 -12.01
C GLY A 161 -49.55 52.76 -10.96
N GLY A 162 -49.71 53.90 -10.29
CA GLY A 162 -50.43 54.02 -9.03
C GLY A 162 -51.95 54.07 -9.08
N ALA A 163 -52.54 53.98 -7.89
CA ALA A 163 -53.71 54.73 -7.42
C ALA A 163 -53.99 54.34 -5.95
N PRO A 164 -54.39 55.26 -5.06
CA PRO A 164 -55.04 54.91 -3.81
C PRO A 164 -56.54 54.74 -4.08
N GLU A 165 -57.04 53.51 -3.98
CA GLU A 165 -58.47 53.24 -4.13
C GLU A 165 -59.12 53.24 -2.75
N ASP A 166 -59.93 54.28 -2.55
CA ASP A 166 -60.79 54.56 -1.40
C ASP A 166 -61.77 53.39 -1.16
N ILE A 167 -61.68 52.78 0.03
CA ILE A 167 -62.64 51.77 0.46
C ILE A 167 -63.77 52.51 1.18
N SER A 168 -64.72 53.00 0.39
CA SER A 168 -66.02 53.43 0.87
C SER A 168 -67.15 52.67 0.14
N ASN A 169 -67.90 51.91 0.94
CA ASN A 169 -69.29 51.46 0.73
C ASN A 169 -69.57 50.37 -0.33
N VAL A 170 -69.90 49.16 0.14
CA VAL A 170 -71.24 48.51 0.12
C VAL A 170 -71.12 47.10 0.70
#